data_AF-A0A525CE47-F1
#
_entry.id   AF-A0A525CE47-F1
#
_cell.length_a   1.000
_cell.length_b   1.000
_cell.length_c   1.000
_cell.angle_alpha   90.00
_cell.angle_beta   90.00
_cell.angle_gamma   90.00
#
_symmetry.space_group_name_H-M   'P 1'
#
loop_
_entity.id
_entity.type
_entity.pdbx_description
1 polymer ?
#
loop_
_entity_poly.entity_id
_entity_poly.type
_entity_poly.pdbx_seq_one_letter_code
_entity_poly.pdbx_strand_id
1 'polypeptide(L)'
;MINNYHSYAKGNISIEQYSEIIVSNPYQISAVWNWGRLIFSDIELGEEYRNSDYYHDPSFHIMDDLTKFIDNPTPHMLILWTRLFETSDGIYGEWMHEKTLELFRDNPQVVLDNYEYFSPVEGRLEILLQHLWYDEDRVELCSIYSQYPGDAIAEKIRGWLECAQQ
;
A
#
# COMPACT_ATOMS: atom_id res chain seq x y z
N MET A 1 3.58 -18.75 8.14
CA MET A 1 3.61 -17.72 7.08
C MET A 1 2.67 -18.10 5.94
N ILE A 2 2.95 -19.14 5.13
CA ILE A 2 2.05 -19.60 4.06
C ILE A 2 0.64 -19.94 4.60
N ASN A 3 0.55 -20.65 5.75
CA ASN A 3 -0.74 -20.95 6.39
C ASN A 3 -1.54 -19.70 6.80
N ASN A 4 -0.86 -18.59 7.11
CA ASN A 4 -1.53 -17.34 7.48
C ASN A 4 -2.11 -16.69 6.23
N TYR A 5 -1.33 -16.63 5.14
CA TYR A 5 -1.82 -16.14 3.86
C TYR A 5 -3.02 -16.96 3.40
N HIS A 6 -2.91 -18.28 3.48
CA HIS A 6 -3.98 -19.21 3.14
C HIS A 6 -5.24 -18.99 3.98
N SER A 7 -5.09 -18.80 5.29
CA SER A 7 -6.21 -18.49 6.17
C SER A 7 -6.88 -17.16 5.79
N TYR A 8 -6.08 -16.15 5.42
CA TYR A 8 -6.59 -14.86 4.95
C TYR A 8 -7.28 -14.98 3.58
N ALA A 9 -6.66 -15.65 2.61
CA ALA A 9 -7.23 -15.89 1.27
C ALA A 9 -8.55 -16.68 1.30
N LYS A 10 -8.72 -17.57 2.29
CA LYS A 10 -9.97 -18.29 2.55
C LYS A 10 -11.01 -17.49 3.34
N GLY A 11 -10.71 -16.25 3.73
CA GLY A 11 -11.56 -15.43 4.57
C GLY A 11 -11.70 -15.92 6.01
N ASN A 12 -10.82 -16.83 6.47
CA ASN A 12 -10.82 -17.34 7.84
C ASN A 12 -10.25 -16.34 8.85
N ILE A 13 -9.41 -15.40 8.38
CA ILE A 13 -8.93 -14.25 9.14
C ILE A 13 -9.05 -12.98 8.30
N SER A 14 -9.28 -11.84 8.93
CA SER A 14 -9.36 -10.54 8.24
C SER A 14 -7.98 -10.05 7.78
N ILE A 15 -7.97 -9.05 6.89
CA ILE A 15 -6.74 -8.34 6.52
C ILE A 15 -6.06 -7.69 7.74
N GLU A 16 -6.82 -7.28 8.76
CA GLU A 16 -6.26 -6.75 10.00
C GLU A 16 -5.53 -7.83 10.80
N GLN A 17 -6.20 -8.96 11.07
CA GLN A 17 -5.58 -10.09 11.75
C GLN A 17 -4.36 -10.59 10.97
N TYR A 18 -4.45 -10.54 9.65
CA TYR A 18 -3.32 -10.84 8.78
C TYR A 18 -2.16 -9.87 8.98
N SER A 19 -2.44 -8.57 8.94
CA SER A 19 -1.47 -7.50 9.12
C SER A 19 -0.78 -7.58 10.47
N GLU A 20 -1.53 -7.81 11.55
CA GLU A 20 -1.00 -8.04 12.91
C GLU A 20 0.03 -9.17 12.92
N ILE A 21 -0.31 -10.32 12.32
CA ILE A 21 0.58 -11.48 12.26
C ILE A 21 1.87 -11.15 11.50
N ILE A 22 1.77 -10.50 10.34
CA ILE A 22 2.95 -10.17 9.52
C ILE A 22 3.83 -9.11 10.20
N VAL A 23 3.22 -8.05 10.74
CA VAL A 23 3.94 -6.94 11.40
C VAL A 23 4.67 -7.40 12.66
N SER A 24 4.17 -8.41 13.36
CA SER A 24 4.82 -8.98 14.54
C SER A 24 6.19 -9.63 14.26
N ASN A 25 6.53 -9.87 12.98
CA ASN A 25 7.79 -10.49 12.59
C ASN A 25 8.36 -9.84 11.32
N PRO A 26 9.41 -8.99 11.43
CA PRO A 26 10.00 -8.26 10.31
C PRO A 26 10.47 -9.12 9.13
N TYR A 27 10.87 -10.38 9.37
CA TYR A 27 11.26 -11.30 8.29
C TYR A 27 10.08 -11.73 7.39
N GLN A 28 8.84 -11.54 7.85
CA GLN A 28 7.65 -11.89 7.08
C GLN A 28 7.26 -10.82 6.07
N ILE A 29 7.65 -9.56 6.31
CA ILE A 29 7.32 -8.43 5.44
C ILE A 29 7.96 -8.60 4.07
N SER A 30 9.27 -8.80 4.00
CA SER A 30 9.98 -9.01 2.71
C SER A 30 9.60 -10.33 2.04
N ALA A 31 9.08 -11.28 2.81
CA ALA A 31 8.58 -12.54 2.28
C ALA A 31 7.23 -12.37 1.56
N VAL A 32 6.46 -11.31 1.83
CA VAL A 32 5.19 -11.00 1.14
C VAL A 32 5.40 -10.91 -0.38
N TRP A 33 6.44 -10.20 -0.81
CA TRP A 33 6.80 -10.09 -2.24
C TRP A 33 7.24 -11.41 -2.87
N ASN A 34 7.59 -12.42 -2.06
CA ASN A 34 8.01 -13.73 -2.54
C ASN A 34 6.90 -14.79 -2.46
N TRP A 35 5.65 -14.42 -2.13
CA TRP A 35 4.57 -15.39 -1.96
C TRP A 35 4.17 -16.10 -3.24
N GLY A 36 4.17 -15.44 -4.40
CA GLY A 36 3.95 -16.14 -5.67
C GLY A 36 4.89 -17.35 -5.81
N ARG A 37 6.19 -17.16 -5.54
CA ARG A 37 7.17 -18.26 -5.59
C ARG A 37 6.91 -19.34 -4.55
N LEU A 38 6.53 -18.96 -3.34
CA LEU A 38 6.25 -19.90 -2.25
C LEU A 38 4.96 -20.69 -2.48
N ILE A 39 3.91 -20.05 -2.96
CA ILE A 39 2.62 -20.69 -3.26
C ILE A 39 2.76 -21.63 -4.44
N PHE A 40 3.43 -21.22 -5.52
CA PHE A 40 3.64 -22.10 -6.68
C PHE A 40 4.70 -23.19 -6.44
N SER A 41 5.39 -23.18 -5.29
CA SER A 41 6.25 -24.30 -4.87
C SER A 41 5.47 -25.46 -4.24
N ASP A 42 4.23 -25.22 -3.83
CA ASP A 42 3.29 -26.22 -3.34
C ASP A 42 2.25 -26.50 -4.43
N ILE A 43 2.09 -27.78 -4.81
CA ILE A 43 1.24 -28.17 -5.94
C ILE A 43 -0.23 -27.91 -5.63
N GLU A 44 -0.69 -28.23 -4.42
CA GLU A 44 -2.08 -28.09 -4.03
C GLU A 44 -2.45 -26.61 -3.93
N LEU A 45 -1.59 -25.81 -3.29
CA LEU A 45 -1.80 -24.36 -3.20
C LEU A 45 -1.68 -23.68 -4.56
N GLY A 46 -0.71 -24.09 -5.39
CA GLY A 46 -0.55 -23.56 -6.73
C GLY A 46 -1.72 -23.90 -7.66
N GLU A 47 -2.39 -25.04 -7.46
CA GLU A 47 -3.62 -25.40 -8.18
C GLU A 47 -4.83 -24.63 -7.65
N GLU A 48 -4.99 -24.51 -6.32
CA GLU A 48 -6.05 -23.70 -5.72
C GLU A 48 -5.98 -22.24 -6.19
N TYR A 49 -4.77 -21.67 -6.19
CA TYR A 49 -4.53 -20.30 -6.61
C TYR A 49 -4.80 -20.08 -8.10
N ARG A 50 -4.38 -21.03 -8.96
CA ARG A 50 -4.63 -20.98 -10.41
C ARG A 50 -6.12 -21.03 -10.77
N ASN A 51 -6.93 -21.68 -9.94
CA ASN A 51 -8.36 -21.81 -10.14
C ASN A 51 -9.18 -20.71 -9.47
N SER A 52 -8.51 -19.79 -8.77
CA SER A 52 -9.16 -18.63 -8.14
C SER A 52 -9.33 -17.48 -9.16
N ASP A 53 -10.32 -16.62 -8.93
CA ASP A 53 -10.48 -15.36 -9.69
C ASP A 53 -9.29 -14.40 -9.48
N TYR A 54 -8.39 -14.74 -8.55
CA TYR A 54 -7.21 -13.99 -8.14
C TYR A 54 -5.95 -14.46 -8.87
N TYR A 55 -6.01 -14.65 -10.19
CA TYR A 55 -4.83 -14.96 -11.03
C TYR A 55 -3.86 -13.74 -11.15
N HIS A 56 -3.50 -13.16 -10.02
CA HIS A 56 -2.51 -12.10 -9.85
C HIS A 56 -1.52 -12.55 -8.78
N ASP A 57 -0.28 -12.05 -8.76
CA ASP A 57 0.65 -12.41 -7.68
C ASP A 57 -0.02 -12.18 -6.30
N PRO A 58 0.04 -13.13 -5.36
CA PRO A 58 -0.53 -12.99 -4.01
C PRO A 58 -0.26 -11.64 -3.37
N SER A 59 0.96 -11.12 -3.56
CA SER A 59 1.41 -9.82 -3.09
C SER A 59 0.51 -8.66 -3.56
N PHE A 60 0.05 -8.69 -4.82
CA PHE A 60 -0.86 -7.68 -5.37
C PHE A 60 -2.24 -7.73 -4.72
N HIS A 61 -2.76 -8.91 -4.40
CA HIS A 61 -4.04 -9.04 -3.72
C HIS A 61 -4.02 -8.43 -2.32
N ILE A 62 -2.96 -8.67 -1.55
CA ILE A 62 -2.83 -8.07 -0.21
C ILE A 62 -2.71 -6.56 -0.33
N MET A 63 -1.97 -6.06 -1.33
CA MET A 63 -1.86 -4.62 -1.53
C MET A 63 -3.19 -3.98 -1.91
N ASP A 64 -3.96 -4.62 -2.79
CA ASP A 64 -5.30 -4.17 -3.14
C ASP A 64 -6.20 -4.10 -1.91
N ASP A 65 -6.20 -5.14 -1.08
CA ASP A 65 -7.02 -5.16 0.13
C ASP A 65 -6.52 -4.15 1.16
N LEU A 66 -5.20 -4.01 1.37
CA LEU A 66 -4.64 -3.01 2.27
C LEU A 66 -5.02 -1.58 1.85
N THR A 67 -4.99 -1.28 0.55
CA THR A 67 -5.38 0.03 0.02
C THR A 67 -6.90 0.24 0.07
N LYS A 68 -7.71 -0.77 -0.28
CA LYS A 68 -9.18 -0.69 -0.25
C LYS A 68 -9.76 -0.58 1.15
N PHE A 69 -9.19 -1.28 2.13
CA PHE A 69 -9.70 -1.28 3.51
C PHE A 69 -9.13 -0.13 4.35
N ILE A 70 -8.34 0.76 3.75
CA ILE A 70 -7.70 1.86 4.47
C ILE A 70 -8.68 2.96 4.89
N ASP A 71 -9.93 2.95 4.40
CA ASP A 71 -11.01 3.84 4.84
C ASP A 71 -11.29 3.74 6.35
N ASN A 72 -10.97 2.58 6.95
CA ASN A 72 -11.00 2.36 8.40
C ASN A 72 -9.70 1.67 8.83
N PRO A 73 -8.57 2.40 8.78
CA PRO A 73 -7.27 1.80 8.90
C PRO A 73 -6.98 1.44 10.36
N THR A 74 -6.27 0.35 10.56
CA THR A 74 -5.67 0.01 11.85
C THR A 74 -4.17 0.33 11.83
N PRO A 75 -3.53 0.45 13.00
CA PRO A 75 -2.08 0.58 13.07
C PRO A 75 -1.34 -0.55 12.35
N HIS A 76 -1.80 -1.80 12.47
CA HIS A 76 -1.11 -2.93 11.82
C HIS A 76 -1.22 -2.87 10.30
N MET A 77 -2.38 -2.50 9.75
CA MET A 77 -2.56 -2.35 8.30
C MET A 77 -1.65 -1.24 7.76
N LEU A 78 -1.60 -0.08 8.42
CA LEU A 78 -0.76 1.04 8.01
C LEU A 78 0.73 0.70 8.11
N ILE A 79 1.15 0.03 9.20
CA ILE A 79 2.54 -0.43 9.34
C ILE A 79 2.87 -1.42 8.22
N LEU A 80 1.99 -2.39 7.92
CA LEU A 80 2.23 -3.35 6.86
C LEU A 80 2.33 -2.65 5.50
N TRP A 81 1.37 -1.78 5.16
CA TRP A 81 1.38 -1.01 3.91
C TRP A 81 2.68 -0.21 3.75
N THR A 82 3.08 0.55 4.77
CA THR A 82 4.32 1.34 4.75
C THR A 82 5.56 0.48 4.56
N ARG A 83 5.61 -0.68 5.23
CA ARG A 83 6.76 -1.58 5.14
C ARG A 83 6.84 -2.31 3.79
N LEU A 84 5.70 -2.60 3.18
CA LEU A 84 5.63 -3.11 1.81
C LEU A 84 6.10 -2.03 0.82
N PHE A 85 5.65 -0.78 0.98
CA PHE A 85 6.17 0.35 0.21
C PHE A 85 7.69 0.49 0.33
N GLU A 86 8.23 0.50 1.55
CA GLU A 86 9.66 0.60 1.84
C GLU A 86 10.49 -0.46 1.11
N THR A 87 9.96 -1.68 1.01
CA THR A 87 10.68 -2.85 0.48
C THR A 87 10.34 -3.19 -0.97
N SER A 88 9.41 -2.46 -1.59
CA SER A 88 9.03 -2.68 -2.99
C SER A 88 10.13 -2.28 -3.97
N ASP A 89 10.29 -3.04 -5.05
CA ASP A 89 11.20 -2.76 -6.16
C ASP A 89 10.68 -3.38 -7.48
N GLY A 90 11.30 -3.01 -8.61
CA GLY A 90 10.90 -3.50 -9.94
C GLY A 90 9.40 -3.40 -10.20
N ILE A 91 8.78 -4.51 -10.61
CA ILE A 91 7.34 -4.60 -10.87
C ILE A 91 6.49 -4.31 -9.61
N TYR A 92 6.97 -4.68 -8.42
CA TYR A 92 6.27 -4.38 -7.17
C TYR A 92 6.34 -2.89 -6.83
N GLY A 93 7.44 -2.22 -7.20
CA GLY A 93 7.58 -0.77 -7.08
C GLY A 93 6.62 -0.01 -7.99
N GLU A 94 6.44 -0.47 -9.23
CA GLU A 94 5.44 0.09 -10.15
C GLU A 94 4.02 -0.08 -9.60
N TRP A 95 3.67 -1.26 -9.09
CA TRP A 95 2.38 -1.48 -8.45
C TRP A 95 2.19 -0.62 -7.20
N MET A 96 3.23 -0.50 -6.36
CA MET A 96 3.21 0.37 -5.19
C MET A 96 3.05 1.84 -5.57
N HIS A 97 3.53 2.26 -6.75
CA HIS A 97 3.27 3.61 -7.26
C HIS A 97 1.76 3.79 -7.42
N GLU A 98 1.10 2.94 -8.20
CA GLU A 98 -0.34 3.02 -8.45
C GLU A 98 -1.15 2.98 -7.15
N LYS A 99 -0.81 2.08 -6.22
CA LYS A 99 -1.48 1.98 -4.91
C LYS A 99 -1.25 3.20 -4.02
N THR A 100 -0.10 3.86 -4.13
CA THR A 100 0.18 5.11 -3.41
C THR A 100 -0.70 6.24 -3.96
N LEU A 101 -0.88 6.33 -5.28
CA LEU A 101 -1.76 7.34 -5.87
C LEU A 101 -3.22 7.11 -5.49
N GLU A 102 -3.68 5.85 -5.58
CA GLU A 102 -5.02 5.46 -5.13
C GLU A 102 -5.25 5.89 -3.67
N LEU A 103 -4.32 5.56 -2.76
CA LEU A 103 -4.41 5.98 -1.36
C LEU A 103 -4.45 7.51 -1.20
N PHE A 104 -3.53 8.23 -1.85
CA PHE A 104 -3.39 9.67 -1.66
C PHE A 104 -4.53 10.48 -2.31
N ARG A 105 -5.12 9.95 -3.39
CA ARG A 105 -6.23 10.57 -4.12
C ARG A 105 -7.56 10.23 -3.48
N ASP A 106 -7.82 8.96 -3.22
CA ASP A 106 -9.14 8.46 -2.86
C ASP A 106 -9.36 8.52 -1.34
N ASN A 107 -8.27 8.54 -0.56
CA ASN A 107 -8.29 8.54 0.91
C ASN A 107 -7.38 9.62 1.55
N PRO A 108 -7.49 10.91 1.16
CA PRO A 108 -6.60 11.97 1.64
C PRO A 108 -6.70 12.19 3.16
N GLN A 109 -7.90 12.14 3.74
CA GLN A 109 -8.06 12.31 5.20
C GLN A 109 -7.33 11.21 5.99
N VAL A 110 -7.34 9.96 5.50
CA VAL A 110 -6.62 8.86 6.12
C VAL A 110 -5.12 9.13 6.13
N VAL A 111 -4.57 9.63 5.02
CA VAL A 111 -3.16 10.02 4.92
C VAL A 111 -2.82 11.12 5.92
N LEU A 112 -3.66 12.15 6.02
CA LEU A 112 -3.44 13.28 6.92
C LEU A 112 -3.51 12.85 8.40
N ASP A 113 -4.56 12.12 8.78
CA ASP A 113 -4.80 11.71 10.18
C ASP A 113 -3.77 10.69 10.68
N ASN A 114 -3.17 9.91 9.77
CA ASN A 114 -2.28 8.80 10.10
C ASN A 114 -0.86 9.00 9.57
N TYR A 115 -0.45 10.24 9.28
CA TYR A 115 0.83 10.54 8.62
C TYR A 115 2.05 10.00 9.36
N GLU A 116 1.98 9.86 10.68
CA GLU A 116 3.01 9.25 11.52
C GLU A 116 3.40 7.83 11.11
N TYR A 117 2.49 7.07 10.49
CA TYR A 117 2.79 5.73 9.97
C TYR A 117 3.49 5.77 8.61
N PHE A 118 3.42 6.88 7.89
CA PHE A 118 4.08 7.09 6.60
C PHE A 118 5.42 7.83 6.73
N SER A 119 5.66 8.52 7.86
CA SER A 119 6.90 9.26 8.10
C SER A 119 8.20 8.43 7.95
N PRO A 120 8.24 7.10 8.24
CA PRO A 120 9.45 6.31 8.01
C PRO A 120 9.87 6.22 6.54
N VAL A 121 8.94 6.43 5.60
CA VAL A 121 9.16 6.36 4.16
C VAL A 121 9.01 7.73 3.48
N GLU A 122 9.02 8.81 4.26
CA GLU A 122 8.77 10.19 3.81
C GLU A 122 9.59 10.56 2.55
N GLY A 123 10.90 10.35 2.58
CA GLY A 123 11.75 10.70 1.43
C GLY A 123 11.44 9.89 0.16
N ARG A 124 10.93 8.66 0.30
CA ARG A 124 10.53 7.85 -0.85
C ARG A 124 9.17 8.28 -1.41
N LEU A 125 8.25 8.72 -0.53
CA LEU A 125 6.99 9.35 -0.94
C LEU A 125 7.22 10.68 -1.65
N GLU A 126 8.12 11.52 -1.13
CA GLU A 126 8.50 12.78 -1.78
C GLU A 126 9.01 12.54 -3.20
N ILE A 127 9.97 11.62 -3.37
CA ILE A 127 10.51 11.29 -4.70
C ILE A 127 9.40 10.80 -5.64
N LEU A 128 8.51 9.94 -5.16
CA LEU A 128 7.40 9.41 -5.96
C LEU A 128 6.47 10.54 -6.42
N LEU A 129 6.06 11.42 -5.51
CA LEU A 129 5.13 12.52 -5.81
C LEU A 129 5.76 13.64 -6.66
N GLN A 130 7.08 13.82 -6.61
CA GLN A 130 7.80 14.72 -7.52
C GLN A 130 7.94 14.15 -8.94
N HIS A 131 7.89 12.82 -9.08
CA HIS A 131 8.13 12.11 -10.34
C HIS A 131 6.92 11.27 -10.76
N LEU A 132 5.72 11.82 -10.56
CA LEU A 132 4.49 11.24 -11.07
C LEU A 132 4.60 11.04 -12.59
N TRP A 133 4.06 9.92 -13.06
CA TRP A 133 4.12 9.58 -14.48
C TRP A 133 3.27 10.51 -15.34
N TYR A 134 2.19 11.05 -14.75
CA TYR A 134 1.23 11.89 -15.46
C TYR A 134 1.04 13.22 -14.74
N ASP A 135 1.06 14.30 -15.53
CA ASP A 135 0.78 15.65 -15.03
C ASP A 135 -0.64 15.77 -14.47
N GLU A 136 -1.58 14.98 -14.99
CA GLU A 136 -2.98 14.94 -14.55
C GLU A 136 -3.10 14.49 -13.09
N ASP A 137 -2.36 13.44 -12.70
CA ASP A 137 -2.34 12.95 -11.31
C ASP A 137 -1.83 14.04 -10.36
N ARG A 138 -0.78 14.76 -10.77
CA ARG A 138 -0.23 15.89 -10.00
C ARG A 138 -1.28 16.99 -9.82
N VAL A 139 -1.96 17.40 -10.89
CA VAL A 139 -2.99 18.44 -10.84
C VAL A 139 -4.16 18.02 -9.96
N GLU A 140 -4.59 16.77 -10.08
CA GLU A 140 -5.66 16.20 -9.27
C GLU A 140 -5.29 16.18 -7.78
N LEU A 141 -4.13 15.64 -7.42
CA LEU A 141 -3.66 15.62 -6.03
C LEU A 141 -3.48 17.05 -5.49
N CYS A 142 -2.95 17.98 -6.28
CA CYS A 142 -2.90 19.39 -5.89
C CYS A 142 -4.28 19.97 -5.56
N SER A 143 -5.30 19.65 -6.37
CA SER A 143 -6.69 20.06 -6.12
C SER A 143 -7.24 19.47 -4.83
N ILE A 144 -7.01 18.16 -4.60
CA ILE A 144 -7.47 17.45 -3.40
C ILE A 144 -6.84 18.04 -2.14
N TYR A 145 -5.50 18.12 -2.07
CA TYR A 145 -4.83 18.59 -0.87
C TYR A 145 -4.99 20.11 -0.65
N SER A 146 -5.40 20.88 -1.66
CA SER A 146 -5.77 22.31 -1.47
C SER A 146 -7.07 22.49 -0.67
N GLN A 147 -7.87 21.44 -0.48
CA GLN A 147 -9.10 21.47 0.32
C GLN A 147 -8.83 21.44 1.84
N TYR A 148 -7.57 21.27 2.26
CA TYR A 148 -7.13 21.18 3.66
C TYR A 148 -6.24 22.37 4.06
N PRO A 149 -6.76 23.62 4.06
CA PRO A 149 -5.95 24.80 4.37
C PRO A 149 -5.49 24.79 5.83
N GLY A 150 -4.20 25.04 6.06
CA GLY A 150 -3.60 25.08 7.40
C GLY A 150 -3.25 23.72 7.99
N ASP A 151 -3.50 22.62 7.28
CA ASP A 151 -2.98 21.31 7.65
C ASP A 151 -1.52 21.19 7.19
N ALA A 152 -0.60 21.02 8.14
CA ALA A 152 0.84 20.99 7.87
C ALA A 152 1.27 19.81 6.99
N ILE A 153 0.56 18.68 7.06
CA ILE A 153 0.85 17.51 6.22
C ILE A 153 0.33 17.75 4.80
N ALA A 154 -0.87 18.31 4.65
CA ALA A 154 -1.40 18.67 3.35
C ALA A 154 -0.51 19.70 2.64
N GLU A 155 -0.04 20.73 3.36
CA GLU A 155 0.89 21.74 2.83
C GLU A 155 2.23 21.12 2.42
N LYS A 156 2.75 20.16 3.20
CA LYS A 156 3.95 19.40 2.84
C LYS A 156 3.76 18.62 1.54
N ILE A 157 2.67 17.84 1.43
CA ILE A 157 2.35 17.05 0.23
C ILE A 157 2.21 17.97 -0.99
N ARG A 158 1.53 19.11 -0.86
CA ARG A 158 1.43 20.12 -1.93
C ARG A 158 2.78 20.71 -2.32
N GLY A 159 3.68 20.88 -1.35
CA GLY A 159 5.05 21.29 -1.59
C GLY A 159 5.82 20.29 -2.46
N TRP A 160 5.70 18.99 -2.16
CA TRP A 160 6.31 17.94 -2.97
C TRP A 160 5.72 17.84 -4.38
N LEU A 161 4.42 18.05 -4.52
CA LEU A 161 3.73 18.10 -5.81
C LEU A 161 4.02 19.38 -6.60
N GLU A 162 4.78 20.33 -6.03
CA GLU A 162 5.05 21.65 -6.62
C GLU A 162 3.78 22.40 -7.05
N CYS A 163 2.70 22.28 -6.26
CA CYS A 163 1.45 22.95 -6.58
C CYS A 163 1.66 24.47 -6.63
N ALA A 164 1.47 25.08 -7.80
CA ALA A 164 1.51 26.52 -7.93
C ALA A 164 0.51 27.15 -6.94
N GLN A 165 0.90 28.24 -6.26
CA GLN A 165 -0.03 29.06 -5.49
C GLN A 165 -1.03 29.68 -6.48
N GLN A 166 -2.17 29.03 -6.68
CA GLN A 166 -3.31 29.58 -7.43
C GLN A 166 -4.13 30.50 -6.54
#